data_AF-A0A6A3V147-F1
#
_entry.id   AF-A0A6A3V147-F1
#
_cell.length_a   1.000
_cell.length_b   1.000
_cell.length_c   1.000
_cell.angle_alpha   90.00
_cell.angle_beta   90.00
_cell.angle_gamma   90.00
#
_symmetry.space_group_name_H-M   'P 1'
#
loop_
_entity.id
_entity.type
_entity.pdbx_description
1 polymer ?
#
loop_
_entity_poly.entity_id
_entity_poly.type
_entity_poly.pdbx_seq_one_letter_code
_entity_poly.pdbx_strand_id
1 'polypeptide(L)' 'MRALVKSAVDDTRIRILLDTGANVSVISASFAKKLRVFDHGRSLEVRGINPGIMETQRRALVKVTLGWKHAYEFE' A
#
# COMPACT_ATOMS: atom_id res chain seq x y z
N MET A 1 -14.67 -4.71 -7.54
CA MET A 1 -14.96 -5.45 -6.29
C MET A 1 -14.08 -4.87 -5.19
N ARG A 2 -14.62 -4.64 -3.99
CA ARG A 2 -13.86 -4.14 -2.83
C ARG A 2 -14.05 -5.04 -1.62
N ALA A 3 -12.97 -5.41 -0.95
CA ALA A 3 -13.02 -6.24 0.25
C ALA A 3 -11.97 -5.81 1.27
N LEU A 4 -12.34 -5.78 2.56
CA LEU A 4 -11.42 -5.46 3.65
C LEU A 4 -10.91 -6.77 4.27
N VAL A 5 -9.58 -6.98 4.26
CA VAL A 5 -8.97 -8.25 4.68
C VAL A 5 -7.96 -8.03 5.81
N LYS A 6 -8.01 -8.89 6.84
CA LYS A 6 -6.99 -8.96 7.89
C LYS A 6 -5.66 -9.46 7.30
N SER A 7 -4.61 -8.66 7.45
CA SER A 7 -3.37 -8.80 6.70
C SER A 7 -2.18 -8.32 7.53
N ALA A 8 -0.97 -8.39 6.97
CA ALA A 8 0.22 -7.73 7.50
C ALA A 8 1.03 -7.06 6.39
N VAL A 9 1.69 -5.96 6.72
CA VAL A 9 2.72 -5.30 5.89
C VAL A 9 3.98 -5.22 6.74
N ASP A 10 5.09 -5.78 6.27
CA ASP A 10 6.33 -5.95 7.04
C ASP A 10 6.07 -6.43 8.47
N ASP A 11 5.32 -7.52 8.57
CA ASP A 11 4.93 -8.19 9.82
C ASP A 11 4.05 -7.35 10.77
N THR A 12 3.72 -6.10 10.41
CA THR A 12 2.77 -5.24 11.12
C THR A 12 1.35 -5.57 10.69
N ARG A 13 0.54 -6.10 11.62
CA ARG A 13 -0.87 -6.43 11.40
C ARG A 13 -1.70 -5.19 11.06
N ILE A 14 -2.46 -5.26 9.99
CA ILE A 14 -3.34 -4.18 9.50
C ILE A 14 -4.53 -4.76 8.72
N ARG A 15 -5.56 -3.95 8.46
CA ARG A 15 -6.60 -4.28 7.48
C ARG A 15 -6.26 -3.63 6.14
N ILE A 16 -6.19 -4.41 5.08
CA ILE A 16 -5.93 -3.93 3.72
C ILE A 16 -7.24 -3.95 2.95
N LEU A 17 -7.54 -2.85 2.25
CA LEU A 17 -8.61 -2.81 1.27
C LEU A 17 -8.09 -3.38 -0.05
N LEU A 18 -8.60 -4.53 -0.46
CA LEU A 18 -8.40 -5.05 -1.81
C LEU A 18 -9.41 -4.39 -2.73
N ASP A 19 -8.93 -3.68 -3.75
CA ASP A 19 -9.74 -3.04 -4.78
C ASP A 19 -9.32 -3.55 -6.15
N THR A 20 -10.17 -4.35 -6.79
CA THR A 20 -9.87 -4.88 -8.14
C THR A 20 -9.85 -3.81 -9.22
N GLY A 21 -10.29 -2.58 -8.91
CA GLY A 21 -10.17 -1.42 -9.80
C GLY A 21 -8.86 -0.66 -9.65
N ALA A 22 -8.04 -0.97 -8.66
CA ALA A 22 -6.74 -0.33 -8.44
C ALA A 22 -5.64 -1.03 -9.26
N ASN A 23 -4.80 -0.25 -9.92
CA ASN A 23 -3.63 -0.73 -10.66
C ASN A 23 -2.32 -0.61 -9.87
N VAL A 24 -2.33 0.10 -8.74
CA VAL A 24 -1.19 0.30 -7.85
C VAL A 24 -1.61 0.09 -6.40
N SER A 25 -0.66 -0.37 -5.59
CA SER A 25 -0.84 -0.44 -4.14
C SER A 25 -0.47 0.91 -3.52
N VAL A 26 -1.26 1.37 -2.54
CA VAL A 26 -1.00 2.62 -1.82
C VAL A 26 -1.09 2.38 -0.33
N ILE A 27 -0.09 2.87 0.41
CA ILE A 27 -0.12 2.94 1.86
C ILE A 27 -0.17 4.39 2.31
N SER A 28 -0.84 4.66 3.44
CA SER A 28 -0.85 6.02 4.00
C SER A 28 0.55 6.45 4.42
N ALA A 29 0.88 7.73 4.26
CA ALA A 29 2.19 8.28 4.64
C ALA A 29 2.52 8.08 6.13
N SER A 30 1.51 8.15 7.01
CA SER A 30 1.68 7.89 8.44
C SER A 30 2.06 6.44 8.73
N PHE A 31 1.47 5.49 7.99
CA PHE A 31 1.82 4.08 8.11
C PHE A 31 3.20 3.77 7.53
N ALA A 32 3.55 4.33 6.36
CA ALA A 32 4.89 4.23 5.80
C ALA A 32 5.97 4.73 6.79
N LYS A 33 5.71 5.88 7.45
CA LYS A 33 6.59 6.42 8.50
C LYS A 33 6.75 5.46 9.68
N LYS A 34 5.67 4.78 10.10
CA LYS A 34 5.71 3.78 11.17
C LYS A 34 6.57 2.57 10.79
N LEU A 35 6.48 2.12 9.54
CA LEU A 35 7.27 1.02 9.01
C LEU A 35 8.74 1.40 8.74
N ARG A 36 9.09 2.70 8.85
CA ARG A 36 10.42 3.23 8.52
C ARG A 36 10.86 2.83 7.10
N VAL A 37 9.90 2.76 6.18
CA VAL A 37 10.21 2.47 4.78
C VAL A 37 10.64 3.78 4.14
N PHE A 38 11.88 3.79 3.65
CA PHE A 38 12.50 4.96 3.07
C PHE A 38 12.44 4.89 1.53
N ASP A 39 12.47 6.08 0.96
CA ASP A 39 12.19 6.40 -0.43
C ASP A 39 13.30 5.92 -1.37
N HIS A 40 12.92 5.33 -2.50
CA HIS A 40 13.86 4.90 -3.54
C HIS A 40 13.41 5.31 -4.96
N GLY A 41 12.34 6.10 -5.11
CA GLY A 41 11.63 6.19 -6.40
C GLY A 41 11.14 7.57 -6.83
N ARG A 42 10.60 7.62 -8.06
CA ARG A 42 9.93 8.80 -8.61
C ARG A 42 8.48 8.90 -8.10
N SER A 43 7.98 10.13 -8.05
CA SER A 43 6.58 10.43 -7.74
C SER A 43 5.61 9.80 -8.75
N LEU A 44 4.42 9.42 -8.30
CA LEU A 44 3.34 8.89 -9.15
C LEU A 44 2.01 9.59 -8.83
N GLU A 45 1.30 10.04 -9.87
CA GLU A 45 -0.08 10.51 -9.73
C GLU A 45 -1.04 9.36 -9.42
N VAL A 46 -1.82 9.51 -8.35
CA VAL A 46 -2.85 8.55 -7.92
C VAL A 46 -4.20 9.25 -7.90
N ARG A 47 -5.24 8.52 -8.32
CA ARG A 47 -6.62 8.99 -8.38
C ARG A 47 -7.54 8.00 -7.66
N GLY A 48 -8.74 8.45 -7.29
CA GLY A 48 -9.78 7.58 -6.74
C GLY A 48 -9.69 7.28 -5.24
N ILE A 49 -8.76 7.95 -4.52
CA ILE A 49 -8.69 7.93 -3.04
C ILE A 49 -9.44 9.12 -2.44
N ASN A 50 -9.14 10.33 -2.93
CA ASN A 50 -9.80 11.58 -2.56
C ASN A 50 -10.41 12.24 -3.81
N PRO A 51 -11.31 13.23 -3.66
CA PRO A 51 -11.73 14.07 -4.78
C PRO A 51 -10.50 14.80 -5.36
N GLY A 52 -10.06 14.39 -6.55
CA GLY A 52 -8.92 15.00 -7.24
C GLY A 52 -7.75 14.03 -7.51
N ILE A 53 -6.64 14.63 -7.94
CA ILE A 53 -5.38 13.94 -8.21
C ILE A 53 -4.49 14.14 -6.99
N MET A 54 -3.87 13.06 -6.51
CA MET A 54 -2.92 13.10 -5.42
C MET A 54 -1.59 12.54 -5.91
N GLU A 55 -0.52 13.31 -5.81
CA GLU A 55 0.83 12.79 -6.05
C GLU A 55 1.27 11.96 -4.84
N THR A 56 1.71 10.73 -5.11
CA THR A 56 2.48 9.96 -4.14
C THR A 56 3.94 10.36 -4.28
N GLN A 57 4.53 10.86 -3.20
CA GLN A 57 5.88 11.38 -3.27
C GLN A 57 6.96 10.29 -3.27
N ARG A 58 6.63 9.03 -2.94
CA ARG A 58 7.61 8.00 -2.53
C ARG A 58 7.16 6.61 -2.94
N ARG A 59 8.06 5.80 -3.51
CA ARG A 59 7.88 4.34 -3.71
C ARG A 59 8.72 3.56 -2.70
N ALA A 60 8.20 2.40 -2.31
CA ALA A 60 8.64 1.66 -1.15
C ALA A 60 8.40 0.16 -1.37
N LEU A 61 9.47 -0.63 -1.25
CA LEU A 61 9.38 -2.09 -1.21
C LEU A 61 8.92 -2.53 0.18
N VAL A 62 7.83 -3.30 0.22
CA VAL A 62 7.28 -3.89 1.45
C VAL A 62 6.78 -5.31 1.20
N LYS A 63 6.87 -6.15 2.23
CA LYS A 63 6.31 -7.50 2.21
C LYS A 63 4.84 -7.47 2.61
N VAL A 64 3.94 -7.99 1.77
CA VAL A 64 2.50 -8.07 2.08
C VAL A 64 2.06 -9.52 2.31
N THR A 65 1.38 -9.74 3.44
CA THR A 65 0.80 -11.04 3.83
C THR A 65 -0.72 -10.92 3.89
N LEU A 66 -1.44 -11.76 3.15
CA LEU A 66 -2.91 -11.83 3.16
C LEU A 66 -3.34 -13.18 3.71
N GLY A 67 -4.29 -13.22 4.65
CA GLY A 67 -4.81 -14.48 5.18
C GLY A 67 -3.75 -15.41 5.79
N TRP A 68 -2.69 -14.83 6.38
CA TRP A 68 -1.55 -15.54 7.00
C TRP A 68 -0.68 -16.36 6.03
N LYS A 69 -0.79 -16.11 4.73
CA LYS A 69 0.14 -16.61 3.71
C LYS A 69 0.85 -15.43 3.05
N HIS A 70 2.15 -15.58 2.75
CA HIS A 70 2.88 -14.57 1.98
C HIS A 70 2.15 -14.40 0.64
N ALA A 71 1.71 -13.18 0.32
CA ALA A 71 0.93 -12.93 -0.88
C ALA A 71 1.83 -12.52 -2.06
N TYR A 72 2.67 -11.49 -1.89
CA TYR A 72 3.66 -11.02 -2.88
C TYR A 72 4.58 -9.92 -2.30
N GLU A 73 5.72 -9.69 -2.95
CA GLU A 73 6.60 -8.51 -2.80
C GLU A 73 6.43 -7.61 -4.04
N PHE A 74 6.49 -6.28 -3.88
CA PHE A 74 6.26 -5.32 -4.97
C PHE A 74 7.27 -4.16 -4.95
N GLU A 75 7.79 -3.76 -6.12
CA GLU A 75 8.67 -2.60 -6.37
C GLU A 75 7.92 -1.26 -6.64
#